data_AF-A0A417XRH4-F1
#
_entry.id   AF-A0A417XRH4-F1
#
_cell.length_a   1.000
_cell.length_b   1.000
_cell.length_c   1.000
_cell.angle_alpha   90.00
_cell.angle_beta   90.00
_cell.angle_gamma   90.00
#
_symmetry.space_group_name_H-M   'P 1'
#
loop_
_entity.id
_entity.type
_entity.pdbx_description
1 polymer ?
#
loop_
_entity_poly.entity_id
_entity_poly.type
_entity_poly.pdbx_seq_one_letter_code
_entity_poly.pdbx_strand_id
1 'polypeptide(L)'
;MQGERPSLLTWVRNYGSTGAVLTVQPDDVWTHPDSDLEIRPDGTAYGVVPLWTTEESPSDIAAEFEVDTRGRAEILDVRVL
;
A
#
# COMPACT_ATOMS: atom_id res chain seq x y z
N MET A 1 18.25 -0.42 22.57
CA MET A 1 17.76 -1.77 22.19
C MET A 1 17.34 -1.64 20.73
N GLN A 2 18.16 -2.11 19.78
CA GLN A 2 17.78 -2.11 18.37
C GLN A 2 16.73 -3.21 18.19
N GLY A 3 15.50 -2.84 17.83
CA GLY A 3 14.44 -3.80 17.56
C GLY A 3 14.91 -4.78 16.49
N GLU A 4 14.81 -6.08 16.78
CA GLU A 4 15.10 -7.12 15.80
C GLU A 4 14.25 -6.87 14.56
N ARG A 5 14.87 -6.94 13.37
CA ARG A 5 14.15 -6.79 12.11
C ARG A 5 13.03 -7.84 12.07
N PRO A 6 11.78 -7.46 11.73
CA PRO A 6 10.69 -8.43 11.66
C PRO A 6 11.09 -9.58 10.75
N SER A 7 11.04 -10.81 11.27
CA SER A 7 11.38 -12.05 10.55
C SER A 7 10.48 -12.33 9.34
N LEU A 8 9.45 -11.50 9.12
CA LEU A 8 8.42 -11.63 8.10
C LEU A 8 8.62 -10.72 6.89
N LEU A 9 9.63 -9.85 6.87
CA LEU A 9 9.93 -9.01 5.70
C LEU A 9 10.84 -9.76 4.70
N THR A 10 10.24 -10.62 3.87
CA THR A 10 10.93 -11.15 2.68
C THR A 10 10.94 -10.08 1.59
N TRP A 11 12.14 -9.66 1.18
CA TRP A 11 12.30 -8.81 0.01
C TRP A 11 11.79 -9.53 -1.23
N VAL A 12 10.75 -8.99 -1.85
CA VAL A 12 10.28 -9.44 -3.16
C VAL A 12 11.28 -8.97 -4.20
N ARG A 13 12.17 -9.88 -4.62
CA ARG A 13 13.23 -9.58 -5.60
C ARG A 13 12.78 -9.76 -7.06
N ASN A 14 11.74 -10.54 -7.29
CA ASN A 14 11.22 -10.85 -8.62
C ASN A 14 9.71 -10.55 -8.67
N TYR A 15 9.30 -9.63 -9.54
CA TYR A 15 7.90 -9.39 -9.91
C TYR A 15 7.60 -10.03 -11.27
N GLY A 16 6.41 -10.62 -11.45
CA GLY A 16 5.95 -11.18 -12.74
C GLY A 16 5.96 -12.71 -12.82
N SER A 17 5.98 -13.27 -14.04
CA SER A 17 5.67 -14.68 -14.36
C SER A 17 6.59 -15.75 -13.73
N THR A 18 7.60 -15.35 -12.94
CA THR A 18 8.49 -16.23 -12.17
C THR A 18 8.71 -15.71 -10.74
N GLY A 19 7.80 -14.89 -10.21
CA GLY A 19 7.89 -14.27 -8.88
C GLY A 19 6.55 -13.75 -8.35
N ALA A 20 6.58 -12.70 -7.52
CA ALA A 20 5.35 -12.08 -6.99
C ALA A 20 4.57 -11.40 -8.11
N VAL A 21 3.27 -11.64 -8.18
CA VAL A 21 2.39 -11.04 -9.17
C VAL A 21 1.69 -9.85 -8.55
N LEU A 22 1.78 -8.68 -9.19
CA LEU A 22 0.98 -7.53 -8.80
C LEU A 22 -0.48 -7.84 -9.08
N THR A 23 -1.29 -7.89 -8.02
CA THR A 23 -2.75 -7.92 -8.17
C THR A 23 -3.26 -6.48 -8.24
N VAL A 24 -4.22 -6.25 -9.13
CA VAL A 24 -4.91 -4.96 -9.18
C VAL A 24 -5.81 -4.90 -7.96
N GLN A 25 -5.64 -3.86 -7.14
CA GLN A 25 -6.54 -3.57 -6.03
C GLN A 25 -7.92 -3.19 -6.59
N PRO A 26 -9.03 -3.75 -6.10
CA PRO A 26 -10.36 -3.39 -6.58
C PRO A 26 -10.71 -1.96 -6.18
N ASP A 27 -11.45 -1.23 -7.03
CA ASP A 27 -11.86 0.16 -6.75
C ASP A 27 -12.66 0.31 -5.44
N ASP A 28 -13.37 -0.75 -5.03
CA ASP A 28 -14.12 -0.80 -3.77
C ASP A 28 -13.24 -0.56 -2.53
N VAL A 29 -11.92 -0.68 -2.67
CA VAL A 29 -10.97 -0.34 -1.60
C VAL A 29 -11.20 1.07 -1.06
N TRP A 30 -11.52 2.04 -1.92
CA TRP A 30 -11.75 3.42 -1.53
C TRP A 30 -13.04 3.63 -0.74
N THR A 31 -13.91 2.62 -0.66
CA THR A 31 -15.11 2.64 0.18
C THR A 31 -14.87 2.07 1.58
N HIS A 32 -13.68 1.51 1.84
CA HIS A 32 -13.37 0.96 3.14
C HIS A 32 -13.25 2.07 4.21
N PRO A 33 -13.76 1.88 5.44
CA PRO A 33 -13.68 2.89 6.50
C PRO A 33 -12.26 3.34 6.85
N ASP A 34 -11.27 2.47 6.66
CA ASP A 34 -9.85 2.75 6.95
C ASP A 34 -9.08 3.28 5.73
N SER A 35 -9.77 3.50 4.61
CA SER A 35 -9.18 4.19 3.46
C SER A 35 -9.31 5.71 3.65
N ASP A 36 -8.20 6.40 3.46
CA ASP A 36 -8.12 7.86 3.53
C ASP A 36 -7.36 8.42 2.32
N LEU A 37 -7.81 9.57 1.83
CA LEU A 37 -7.19 10.28 0.71
C LEU A 37 -7.34 11.79 0.90
N GLU A 38 -6.21 12.45 1.14
CA GLU A 38 -6.10 13.90 1.21
C GLU A 38 -5.49 14.45 -0.07
N ILE A 39 -6.29 15.19 -0.85
CA ILE A 39 -5.80 15.95 -2.01
C ILE A 39 -5.40 17.35 -1.54
N ARG A 40 -4.14 17.71 -1.79
CA ARG A 40 -3.57 18.98 -1.35
C ARG A 40 -3.69 20.08 -2.41
N PRO A 41 -3.75 21.37 -2.02
CA PRO A 41 -3.90 22.48 -2.97
C PRO A 41 -2.75 22.64 -3.96
N ASP A 42 -1.57 22.11 -3.64
CA ASP A 42 -0.39 22.14 -4.51
C ASP A 42 -0.42 21.07 -5.62
N GLY A 43 -1.49 20.27 -5.67
CA GLY A 43 -1.68 19.20 -6.65
C GLY A 43 -1.02 17.88 -6.27
N THR A 44 -0.47 17.76 -5.05
CA THR A 44 -0.07 16.47 -4.48
C THR A 44 -1.24 15.80 -3.78
N ALA A 45 -1.11 14.51 -3.48
CA ALA A 45 -2.05 13.80 -2.63
C ALA A 45 -1.33 12.86 -1.67
N TYR A 46 -1.95 12.59 -0.53
CA TYR A 46 -1.50 11.58 0.41
C TYR A 46 -2.67 10.66 0.72
N GLY A 47 -2.40 9.38 0.90
CA GLY A 47 -3.45 8.44 1.27
C GLY A 47 -2.95 7.26 2.07
N VAL A 48 -3.89 6.63 2.73
CA VAL A 48 -3.74 5.34 3.41
C VAL A 48 -4.81 4.42 2.84
N VAL A 49 -4.42 3.21 2.48
CA VAL A 49 -5.33 2.28 1.81
C VAL A 49 -5.08 0.85 2.28
N PRO A 50 -6.10 0.10 2.76
CA PRO A 50 -5.95 -1.31 3.06
C PRO A 50 -5.60 -2.08 1.78
N LEU A 51 -4.79 -3.11 1.91
CA LEU A 51 -4.36 -3.95 0.81
C LEU A 51 -5.23 -5.20 0.74
N TRP A 52 -5.67 -5.55 -0.47
CA TRP A 52 -6.25 -6.84 -0.79
C TRP A 52 -5.10 -7.79 -1.02
N THR A 53 -5.12 -8.90 -0.28
CA THR A 53 -4.24 -10.02 -0.50
C THR A 53 -5.01 -11.13 -1.23
N THR A 54 -4.35 -12.23 -1.54
CA THR A 54 -5.03 -13.40 -2.12
C THR A 54 -5.97 -14.09 -1.13
N GLU A 55 -5.81 -13.85 0.16
CA GLU A 55 -6.53 -14.53 1.24
C GLU A 55 -7.50 -13.61 2.00
N GLU A 56 -7.26 -12.30 1.98
CA GLU A 56 -8.02 -11.31 2.78
C GLU A 56 -8.35 -10.06 1.94
N SER A 57 -9.53 -9.48 2.20
CA SER A 57 -10.12 -8.44 1.35
C SER A 57 -11.20 -7.63 2.11
N PRO A 58 -10.84 -6.49 2.75
CA PRO A 58 -9.47 -6.00 2.97
C PRO A 58 -8.68 -6.91 3.93
N SER A 59 -7.36 -6.89 3.84
CA SER A 59 -6.49 -7.40 4.90
C SER A 59 -6.29 -6.36 5.99
N ASP A 60 -5.75 -6.80 7.13
CA ASP A 60 -5.30 -5.90 8.19
C ASP A 60 -4.02 -5.11 7.80
N ILE A 61 -3.52 -5.26 6.57
CA ILE A 61 -2.34 -4.54 6.06
C ILE A 61 -2.79 -3.31 5.28
N ALA A 62 -2.20 -2.15 5.53
CA ALA A 62 -2.40 -0.93 4.78
C ALA A 62 -1.10 -0.38 4.20
N ALA A 63 -1.20 0.26 3.04
CA ALA A 63 -0.14 1.05 2.44
C ALA A 63 -0.41 2.54 2.66
N GLU A 64 0.63 3.25 3.11
CA GLU A 64 0.69 4.71 3.14
C GLU A 64 1.42 5.17 1.88
N PHE A 65 0.88 6.15 1.15
CA PHE A 65 1.46 6.59 -0.11
C PHE A 65 1.29 8.10 -0.34
N GLU A 66 2.13 8.64 -1.20
CA GLU A 66 2.07 10.02 -1.68
C GLU A 66 2.06 10.05 -3.20
N VAL A 67 1.28 10.95 -3.77
CA VAL A 67 1.17 11.20 -5.21
C VAL A 67 1.73 12.58 -5.51
N ASP A 68 2.73 12.64 -6.39
CA ASP A 68 3.30 13.91 -6.82
C ASP A 68 2.42 14.64 -7.86
N THR A 69 2.79 15.88 -8.20
CA THR A 69 2.06 16.71 -9.17
C THR A 69 2.09 16.17 -10.61
N ARG A 70 2.86 15.11 -10.88
CA ARG A 70 2.90 14.40 -12.17
C ARG A 70 2.04 13.13 -12.15
N GLY A 71 1.36 12.85 -11.04
CA GLY A 71 0.55 11.65 -10.85
C GLY A 71 1.38 10.40 -10.53
N ARG A 72 2.66 10.54 -10.17
CA ARG A 72 3.47 9.39 -9.72
C ARG A 72 3.17 9.12 -8.25
N ALA A 73 2.74 7.90 -7.96
CA ALA A 73 2.58 7.42 -6.59
C ALA A 73 3.87 6.79 -6.06
N GLU A 74 4.19 7.04 -4.79
CA GLU A 74 5.26 6.40 -4.03
C GLU A 74 4.68 5.85 -2.73
N ILE A 75 4.97 4.59 -2.42
CA ILE A 75 4.59 3.98 -1.14
C ILE A 75 5.62 4.44 -0.10
N LEU A 76 5.14 5.12 0.93
CA LEU A 76 5.95 5.63 2.03
C LEU A 76 6.14 4.56 3.11
N ASP A 77 5.08 3.80 3.42
CA ASP A 77 5.09 2.76 4.44
C ASP A 77 4.08 1.64 4.13
N VAL A 78 4.31 0.46 4.72
CA VAL A 78 3.37 -0.66 4.73
C VAL A 78 3.28 -1.20 6.15
N ARG A 79 2.10 -1.13 6.75
CA ARG A 79 1.87 -1.45 8.17
C ARG A 79 0.60 -2.27 8.39
N VAL A 80 0.50 -2.88 9.57
CA VAL A 80 -0.74 -3.49 10.05
C VAL A 80 -1.59 -2.41 10.74
N LEU A 81 -2.90 -2.39 10.47
CA LEU A 81 -3.88 -1.47 11.08
C LEU A 81 -4.22 -1.85 12.53
#